data_AF-A0A286AQA1-F1
#
_entry.id   AF-A0A286AQA1-F1
#
_cell.length_a   1.000
_cell.length_b   1.000
_cell.length_c   1.000
_cell.angle_alpha   90.00
_cell.angle_beta   90.00
_cell.angle_gamma   90.00
#
_symmetry.space_group_name_H-M   'P 1'
#
loop_
_entity.id
_entity.type
_entity.pdbx_description
1 polymer ?
#
loop_
_entity_poly.entity_id
_entity_poly.type
_entity_poly.pdbx_seq_one_letter_code
_entity_poly.pdbx_strand_id
1 'polypeptide(L)'
;MRDDLHKSVPPRTAWAKVLRLACERADANELTEATVRAVRQDAQWLATSWGQRFETALNLGRDDLFAQERVRAELKGLMSTSPTPQARSACEIALGVIARQGGVTADFRVSVLSETLHVFAGDCVEQVSSLIAVRFGDRQAFEVRRLLHGLLSGCDLLRDPPKRTRALPDSVESLLDLPLGLSLS
;
A
#
# COMPACT_ATOMS: atom_id res chain seq x y z
N MET A 1 -29.93 -25.24 -5.45
CA MET A 1 -28.90 -25.21 -4.40
C MET A 1 -27.58 -24.85 -5.09
N ARG A 2 -27.15 -23.60 -5.00
CA ARG A 2 -26.01 -23.06 -5.75
C ARG A 2 -25.22 -22.19 -4.77
N ASP A 3 -24.29 -22.83 -4.04
CA ASP A 3 -23.62 -22.24 -2.87
C ASP A 3 -22.10 -22.39 -2.98
N ASP A 4 -21.56 -22.11 -4.16
CA ASP A 4 -20.13 -22.26 -4.45
C ASP A 4 -19.66 -21.18 -5.43
N LEU A 5 -19.50 -19.93 -4.99
CA LEU A 5 -18.61 -19.01 -5.72
C LEU A 5 -18.07 -17.79 -4.96
N HIS A 6 -17.71 -17.88 -3.69
CA HIS A 6 -16.81 -16.86 -3.10
C HIS A 6 -15.78 -17.51 -2.18
N LYS A 7 -14.83 -18.26 -2.76
CA LYS A 7 -13.53 -18.48 -2.11
C LYS A 7 -12.89 -17.11 -1.96
N SER A 8 -13.14 -16.53 -0.80
CA SER A 8 -12.55 -15.28 -0.31
C SER A 8 -11.04 -15.40 -0.48
N VAL A 9 -10.48 -14.66 -1.44
CA VAL A 9 -9.02 -14.61 -1.64
C VAL A 9 -8.42 -14.26 -0.27
N PRO A 10 -7.54 -15.09 0.29
CA PRO A 10 -6.96 -14.80 1.59
C PRO A 10 -6.28 -13.43 1.54
N PRO A 11 -6.30 -12.66 2.64
CA PRO A 11 -5.64 -11.37 2.65
C PRO A 11 -4.18 -11.57 2.26
N ARG A 12 -3.65 -10.65 1.43
CA ARG A 12 -2.23 -10.69 1.05
C ARG A 12 -1.40 -10.81 2.33
N THR A 13 -0.38 -11.67 2.32
CA THR A 13 0.35 -12.12 3.51
C THR A 13 0.83 -10.98 4.43
N ALA A 14 1.13 -9.81 3.87
CA ALA A 14 1.51 -8.61 4.62
C ALA A 14 0.36 -8.03 5.47
N TRP A 15 -0.86 -7.93 4.91
CA TRP A 15 -2.04 -7.43 5.62
C TRP A 15 -2.55 -8.39 6.68
N ALA A 16 -2.36 -9.70 6.48
CA ALA A 16 -2.61 -10.68 7.53
C ALA A 16 -1.73 -10.45 8.76
N LYS A 17 -0.47 -10.02 8.58
CA LYS A 17 0.41 -9.63 9.68
C LYS A 17 -0.08 -8.35 10.38
N VAL A 18 -0.51 -7.34 9.63
CA VAL A 18 -1.08 -6.10 10.18
C VAL A 18 -2.29 -6.41 11.06
N LEU A 19 -3.20 -7.25 10.57
CA LEU A 19 -4.37 -7.70 11.33
C LEU A 19 -4.00 -8.43 12.60
N ARG A 20 -3.04 -9.36 12.53
CA ARG A 20 -2.59 -10.09 13.71
C ARG A 20 -2.05 -9.15 14.78
N LEU A 21 -1.17 -8.23 14.40
CA LEU A 21 -0.61 -7.23 15.33
C LEU A 21 -1.67 -6.31 15.91
N ALA A 22 -2.65 -5.90 15.10
CA ALA A 22 -3.80 -5.11 15.57
C ALA A 22 -4.63 -5.87 16.61
N CYS A 23 -4.92 -7.14 16.37
CA CYS A 23 -5.67 -7.99 17.30
C CYS A 23 -4.88 -8.28 18.60
N GLU A 24 -3.56 -8.47 18.50
CA GLU A 24 -2.65 -8.71 19.62
C GLU A 24 -2.37 -7.44 20.44
N ARG A 25 -2.89 -6.27 20.01
CA ARG A 25 -2.63 -4.96 20.62
C ARG A 25 -1.13 -4.66 20.71
N ALA A 26 -0.40 -4.98 19.64
CA ALA A 26 1.00 -4.65 19.50
C ALA A 26 1.23 -3.14 19.67
N ASP A 27 2.47 -2.77 19.95
CA ASP A 27 2.88 -1.38 20.06
C ASP A 27 2.54 -0.59 18.78
N ALA A 28 2.17 0.68 18.95
CA ALA A 28 1.74 1.55 17.86
C ALA A 28 2.81 1.66 16.76
N ASN A 29 4.10 1.71 17.13
CA ASN A 29 5.20 1.79 16.18
C ASN A 29 5.33 0.49 15.37
N GLU A 30 5.21 -0.69 16.00
CA GLU A 30 5.28 -1.97 15.28
C GLU A 30 4.12 -2.11 14.28
N LEU A 31 2.94 -1.67 14.68
CA LEU A 31 1.73 -1.70 13.85
C LEU A 31 1.82 -0.72 12.67
N THR A 32 2.33 0.49 12.90
CA THR A 32 2.64 1.46 11.85
C THR A 32 3.67 0.91 10.86
N GLU A 33 4.78 0.34 11.34
CA GLU A 33 5.80 -0.24 10.47
C GLU A 33 5.26 -1.39 9.61
N ALA A 34 4.46 -2.29 10.20
CA ALA A 34 3.84 -3.38 9.47
C ALA A 34 2.89 -2.86 8.38
N THR A 35 2.15 -1.80 8.69
CA THR A 35 1.22 -1.15 7.75
C THR A 35 1.97 -0.51 6.58
N VAL A 36 3.01 0.30 6.86
CA VAL A 36 3.84 0.92 5.81
C VAL A 36 4.46 -0.16 4.91
N ARG A 37 4.96 -1.26 5.48
CA ARG A 37 5.50 -2.38 4.69
C ARG A 37 4.46 -3.04 3.80
N ALA A 38 3.24 -3.27 4.30
CA ALA A 38 2.16 -3.88 3.53
C ALA A 38 1.78 -3.01 2.33
N VAL A 39 1.59 -1.71 2.55
CA VAL A 39 1.31 -0.73 1.50
C VAL A 39 2.43 -0.70 0.45
N ARG A 40 3.70 -0.68 0.88
CA ARG A 40 4.85 -0.70 -0.03
C ARG A 40 4.97 -1.98 -0.85
N GLN A 41 4.61 -3.12 -0.25
CA GLN A 41 4.56 -4.39 -0.97
C GLN A 41 3.50 -4.37 -2.07
N ASP A 42 2.35 -3.73 -1.83
CA ASP A 42 1.31 -3.58 -2.85
C ASP A 42 1.67 -2.53 -3.92
N ALA A 43 2.53 -1.57 -3.58
CA ALA A 43 3.06 -0.56 -4.48
C ALA A 43 4.41 -0.94 -5.15
N GLN A 44 4.77 -2.23 -5.22
CA GLN A 44 6.02 -2.71 -5.86
C GLN A 44 6.19 -2.25 -7.31
N TRP A 45 5.09 -1.96 -8.01
CA TRP A 45 5.13 -1.40 -9.36
C TRP A 45 5.87 -0.07 -9.44
N LEU A 46 5.96 0.72 -8.36
CA LEU A 46 6.75 1.96 -8.30
C LEU A 46 8.25 1.71 -8.54
N ALA A 47 8.77 0.56 -8.12
CA ALA A 47 10.19 0.20 -8.30
C ALA A 47 10.51 -0.33 -9.71
N THR A 48 9.50 -0.48 -10.58
CA THR A 48 9.68 -0.97 -11.95
C THR A 48 10.07 0.16 -12.91
N SER A 49 10.49 -0.20 -14.13
CA SER A 49 10.73 0.79 -15.20
C SER A 49 9.49 1.63 -15.52
N TRP A 50 8.29 1.06 -15.41
CA TRP A 50 7.04 1.81 -15.56
C TRP A 50 6.87 2.83 -14.43
N GLY A 51 7.12 2.43 -13.18
CA GLY A 51 7.07 3.31 -12.02
C GLY A 51 8.06 4.48 -12.10
N GLN A 52 9.28 4.22 -12.59
CA GLN A 52 10.28 5.28 -12.84
C GLN A 52 9.82 6.28 -13.90
N ARG A 53 9.18 5.81 -14.98
CA ARG A 53 8.59 6.69 -16.01
C ARG A 53 7.44 7.52 -15.45
N PHE A 54 6.60 6.91 -14.61
CA PHE A 54 5.54 7.62 -13.90
C PHE A 54 6.10 8.73 -13.00
N GLU A 55 7.09 8.43 -12.16
CA GLU A 55 7.72 9.45 -11.32
C GLU A 55 8.39 10.56 -12.13
N THR A 56 9.01 10.20 -13.26
CA THR A 56 9.57 11.19 -14.20
C THR A 56 8.47 12.12 -14.73
N ALA A 57 7.32 11.56 -15.15
CA ALA A 57 6.19 12.35 -15.62
C ALA A 57 5.68 13.32 -14.55
N LEU A 58 5.66 12.92 -13.26
CA LEU A 58 5.26 13.80 -12.16
C LEU A 58 6.24 14.97 -11.92
N ASN A 59 7.49 14.86 -12.38
CA ASN A 59 8.52 15.89 -12.22
C ASN A 59 8.61 16.86 -13.41
N LEU A 60 7.95 16.58 -14.55
CA LEU A 60 8.08 17.37 -15.78
C LEU A 60 7.55 18.81 -15.68
N GLY A 61 6.76 19.14 -14.64
CA GLY A 61 5.96 20.37 -14.61
C GLY A 61 6.53 21.55 -13.84
N ARG A 62 7.81 21.54 -13.43
CA ARG A 62 8.36 22.60 -12.56
C ARG A 62 8.71 23.91 -13.29
N ASP A 63 9.06 23.87 -14.58
CA ASP A 63 9.73 25.01 -15.25
C ASP A 63 9.14 25.42 -16.62
N ASP A 64 7.89 25.04 -16.95
CA ASP A 64 7.33 25.26 -18.31
C ASP A 64 5.88 25.79 -18.29
N LEU A 65 5.59 26.75 -19.18
CA LEU A 65 4.25 27.31 -19.41
C LEU A 65 3.22 26.26 -19.89
N PHE A 66 3.67 25.17 -20.52
CA PHE A 66 2.84 24.04 -20.96
C PHE A 66 3.04 22.78 -20.11
N ALA A 67 3.56 22.94 -18.90
CA ALA A 67 3.81 21.87 -17.94
C ALA A 67 2.58 20.96 -17.75
N GLN A 68 1.41 21.56 -17.56
CA GLN A 68 0.19 20.82 -17.27
C GLN A 68 -0.23 19.92 -18.43
N GLU A 69 -0.27 20.44 -19.66
CA GLU A 69 -0.68 19.71 -20.86
C GLU A 69 0.27 18.54 -21.12
N ARG A 70 1.58 18.76 -20.94
CA ARG A 70 2.60 17.72 -21.10
C ARG A 70 2.46 16.62 -20.07
N VAL A 71 2.33 16.97 -18.79
CA VAL A 71 2.11 15.99 -17.72
C VAL A 71 0.83 15.20 -17.99
N ARG A 72 -0.27 15.85 -18.40
CA ARG A 72 -1.52 15.16 -18.76
C ARG A 72 -1.35 14.20 -19.94
N ALA A 73 -0.62 14.58 -20.98
CA ALA A 73 -0.36 13.74 -22.14
C ALA A 73 0.48 12.51 -21.76
N GLU A 74 1.55 12.71 -20.99
CA GLU A 74 2.41 11.62 -20.50
C GLU A 74 1.63 10.65 -19.60
N LEU A 75 0.84 11.15 -18.65
CA LEU A 75 0.01 10.31 -17.79
C LEU A 75 -0.99 9.49 -18.60
N LYS A 76 -1.65 10.08 -19.60
CA LYS A 76 -2.56 9.35 -20.51
C LYS A 76 -1.82 8.29 -21.33
N GLY A 77 -0.59 8.57 -21.78
CA GLY A 77 0.27 7.60 -22.47
C GLY A 77 0.72 6.45 -21.55
N LEU A 78 0.98 6.73 -20.27
CA LEU A 78 1.29 5.70 -19.28
C LEU A 78 0.08 4.82 -18.95
N MET A 79 -1.13 5.39 -18.91
CA MET A 79 -2.36 4.63 -18.66
C MET A 79 -2.54 3.47 -19.65
N SER A 80 -2.25 3.68 -20.94
CA SER A 80 -2.40 2.63 -21.97
C SER A 80 -1.36 1.51 -21.87
N THR A 81 -0.26 1.74 -21.14
CA THR A 81 0.83 0.78 -20.94
C THR A 81 0.94 0.31 -19.48
N SER A 82 -0.10 0.56 -18.67
CA SER A 82 -0.09 0.25 -17.24
C SER A 82 0.03 -1.27 -17.01
N PRO A 83 1.00 -1.73 -16.19
CA PRO A 83 1.20 -3.16 -15.94
C PRO A 83 0.12 -3.76 -15.03
N THR A 84 -0.55 -2.93 -14.23
CA THR A 84 -1.58 -3.35 -13.27
C THR A 84 -2.71 -2.33 -13.19
N PRO A 85 -3.90 -2.73 -12.70
CA PRO A 85 -4.97 -1.79 -12.39
C PRO A 85 -4.56 -0.71 -11.39
N GLN A 86 -3.70 -1.04 -10.41
CA GLN A 86 -3.16 -0.06 -9.46
C GLN A 86 -2.30 0.99 -10.16
N ALA A 87 -1.39 0.56 -11.04
CA ALA A 87 -0.55 1.49 -11.80
C ALA A 87 -1.40 2.46 -12.65
N ARG A 88 -2.47 1.94 -13.29
CA ARG A 88 -3.43 2.78 -14.01
C ARG A 88 -4.13 3.77 -13.09
N SER A 89 -4.60 3.31 -11.93
CA SER A 89 -5.27 4.15 -10.94
C SER A 89 -4.35 5.28 -10.43
N ALA A 90 -3.04 5.05 -10.29
CA ALA A 90 -2.08 6.09 -9.93
C ALA A 90 -2.06 7.25 -10.96
N CYS A 91 -2.18 6.95 -12.26
CA CYS A 91 -2.32 7.99 -13.29
C CYS A 91 -3.66 8.74 -13.18
N GLU A 92 -4.75 8.03 -12.89
CA GLU A 92 -6.08 8.63 -12.70
C GLU A 92 -6.10 9.57 -11.49
N ILE A 93 -5.48 9.16 -10.39
CA ILE A 93 -5.25 9.98 -9.19
C ILE A 93 -4.44 11.22 -9.55
N ALA A 94 -3.34 11.06 -10.29
CA ALA A 94 -2.52 12.19 -10.73
C ALA A 94 -3.33 13.21 -11.54
N LEU A 95 -4.16 12.76 -12.48
CA LEU A 95 -5.06 13.64 -13.25
C LEU A 95 -6.10 14.32 -12.35
N GLY A 96 -6.64 13.60 -11.36
CA GLY A 96 -7.55 14.14 -10.36
C GLY A 96 -6.91 15.23 -9.49
N VAL A 97 -5.66 15.04 -9.06
CA VAL A 97 -4.88 16.05 -8.32
C VAL A 97 -4.72 17.31 -9.15
N ILE A 98 -4.33 17.19 -10.43
CA ILE A 98 -4.22 18.36 -11.34
C ILE A 98 -5.57 19.10 -11.43
N ALA A 99 -6.67 18.36 -11.59
CA ALA A 99 -7.99 18.96 -11.70
C ALA A 99 -8.41 19.71 -10.44
N ARG A 100 -8.13 19.16 -9.25
CA ARG A 100 -8.49 19.78 -7.96
C ARG A 100 -7.58 20.95 -7.58
N GLN A 101 -6.29 20.87 -7.89
CA GLN A 101 -5.31 21.92 -7.59
C GLN A 101 -5.27 23.02 -8.64
N GLY A 102 -5.99 22.86 -9.77
CA GLY A 102 -5.96 23.82 -10.87
C GLY A 102 -4.65 23.82 -11.67
N GLY A 103 -3.80 22.82 -11.49
CA GLY A 103 -2.52 22.70 -12.20
C GLY A 103 -1.50 21.79 -11.54
N VAL A 104 -0.28 21.82 -12.07
CA VAL A 104 0.89 21.12 -11.48
C VAL A 104 1.57 22.06 -10.50
N THR A 105 1.49 21.74 -9.21
CA THR A 105 2.06 22.53 -8.12
C THR A 105 3.48 22.05 -7.76
N ALA A 106 4.20 22.83 -6.93
CA ALA A 106 5.54 22.46 -6.46
C ALA A 106 5.56 21.10 -5.72
N ASP A 107 4.47 20.80 -5.01
CA ASP A 107 4.26 19.57 -4.22
C ASP A 107 3.45 18.51 -4.99
N PHE A 108 3.26 18.66 -6.30
CA PHE A 108 2.45 17.77 -7.11
C PHE A 108 2.87 16.30 -6.97
N ARG A 109 4.15 16.00 -7.16
CA ARG A 109 4.68 14.63 -7.01
C ARG A 109 4.37 14.05 -5.62
N VAL A 110 4.62 14.83 -4.57
CA VAL A 110 4.41 14.39 -3.17
C VAL A 110 2.92 14.13 -2.93
N SER A 111 2.06 15.03 -3.39
CA SER A 111 0.60 14.92 -3.29
C SER A 111 0.09 13.67 -3.99
N VAL A 112 0.51 13.44 -5.24
CA VAL A 112 0.10 12.27 -6.03
C VAL A 112 0.55 10.97 -5.40
N LEU A 113 1.82 10.87 -4.99
CA LEU A 113 2.34 9.65 -4.38
C LEU A 113 1.67 9.37 -3.04
N SER A 114 1.49 10.40 -2.21
CA SER A 114 0.80 10.25 -0.92
C SER A 114 -0.63 9.75 -1.12
N GLU A 115 -1.40 10.40 -1.99
CA GLU A 115 -2.79 10.03 -2.26
C GLU A 115 -2.91 8.64 -2.87
N THR A 116 -2.01 8.29 -3.80
CA THR A 116 -1.95 6.95 -4.41
C THR A 116 -1.76 5.88 -3.34
N LEU A 117 -0.80 6.06 -2.43
CA LEU A 117 -0.55 5.10 -1.36
C LEU A 117 -1.70 5.01 -0.36
N HIS A 118 -2.35 6.14 -0.02
CA HIS A 118 -3.51 6.16 0.86
C HIS A 118 -4.73 5.47 0.24
N VAL A 119 -5.02 5.70 -1.05
CA VAL A 119 -6.12 5.03 -1.76
C VAL A 119 -5.89 3.52 -1.77
N PHE A 120 -4.68 3.06 -2.10
CA PHE A 120 -4.39 1.62 -2.12
C PHE A 120 -4.47 0.99 -0.74
N ALA A 121 -3.97 1.70 0.28
CA ALA A 121 -4.10 1.25 1.66
C ALA A 121 -5.58 1.13 2.06
N GLY A 122 -6.40 2.12 1.70
CA GLY A 122 -7.85 2.10 1.91
C GLY A 122 -8.53 0.91 1.24
N ASP A 123 -8.25 0.67 -0.04
CA ASP A 123 -8.79 -0.48 -0.78
C ASP A 123 -8.44 -1.82 -0.12
N CYS A 124 -7.21 -1.95 0.38
CA CYS A 124 -6.78 -3.14 1.12
C CYS A 124 -7.49 -3.28 2.47
N VAL A 125 -7.71 -2.18 3.20
CA VAL A 125 -8.52 -2.19 4.44
C VAL A 125 -9.94 -2.64 4.14
N GLU A 126 -10.54 -2.16 3.06
CA GLU A 126 -11.88 -2.58 2.65
C GLU A 126 -11.94 -4.06 2.28
N GLN A 127 -10.96 -4.54 1.49
CA GLN A 127 -10.86 -5.96 1.15
C GLN A 127 -10.75 -6.82 2.40
N VAL A 128 -9.87 -6.46 3.32
CA VAL A 128 -9.67 -7.15 4.60
C VAL A 128 -10.95 -7.15 5.44
N SER A 129 -11.63 -6.01 5.54
CA SER A 129 -12.85 -5.87 6.32
C SER A 129 -13.98 -6.72 5.74
N SER A 130 -14.11 -6.78 4.41
CA SER A 130 -15.06 -7.67 3.73
C SER A 130 -14.78 -9.15 4.02
N LEU A 131 -13.51 -9.56 4.05
CA LEU A 131 -13.13 -10.94 4.41
C LEU A 131 -13.53 -11.30 5.85
N ILE A 132 -13.39 -10.34 6.77
CA ILE A 132 -13.79 -10.50 8.17
C ILE A 132 -15.32 -10.56 8.28
N ALA A 133 -16.05 -9.72 7.55
CA ALA A 133 -17.51 -9.71 7.55
C ALA A 133 -18.09 -11.08 7.20
N VAL A 134 -17.54 -11.71 6.15
CA VAL A 134 -17.95 -13.04 5.70
C VAL A 134 -17.71 -14.13 6.75
N ARG A 135 -16.66 -14.04 7.56
CA ARG A 135 -16.26 -15.10 8.50
C ARG A 135 -16.71 -14.89 9.94
N PHE A 136 -16.78 -13.64 10.38
CA PHE A 136 -16.96 -13.28 11.79
C PHE A 136 -18.12 -12.30 12.01
N GLY A 137 -18.72 -11.76 10.95
CA GLY A 137 -19.86 -10.84 11.01
C GLY A 137 -19.50 -9.36 10.84
N ASP A 138 -20.52 -8.56 10.51
CA ASP A 138 -20.36 -7.15 10.14
C ASP A 138 -19.83 -6.28 11.29
N ARG A 139 -20.14 -6.63 12.54
CA ARG A 139 -19.67 -5.87 13.70
C ARG A 139 -18.15 -5.92 13.84
N GLN A 140 -17.57 -7.11 13.75
CA GLN A 140 -16.13 -7.34 13.82
C GLN A 140 -15.44 -6.68 12.62
N ALA A 141 -16.04 -6.77 11.43
CA ALA A 141 -15.54 -6.09 10.25
C ALA A 141 -15.51 -4.56 10.44
N PHE A 142 -16.56 -3.99 11.02
CA PHE A 142 -16.64 -2.55 11.31
C PHE A 142 -15.56 -2.11 12.32
N GLU A 143 -15.36 -2.88 13.39
CA GLU A 143 -14.34 -2.58 14.40
C GLU A 143 -12.93 -2.59 13.80
N VAL A 144 -12.61 -3.58 12.95
CA VAL A 144 -11.33 -3.67 12.25
C VAL A 144 -11.16 -2.56 11.23
N ARG A 145 -12.18 -2.27 10.41
CA ARG A 145 -12.17 -1.17 9.45
C ARG A 145 -11.84 0.16 10.16
N ARG A 146 -12.52 0.45 11.27
CA ARG A 146 -12.31 1.68 12.04
C ARG A 146 -10.89 1.76 12.59
N LEU A 147 -10.38 0.66 13.14
CA LEU A 147 -9.02 0.59 13.69
C LEU A 147 -7.97 0.83 12.60
N LEU A 148 -8.07 0.15 11.46
CA LEU A 148 -7.09 0.25 10.38
C LEU A 148 -7.11 1.64 9.71
N HIS A 149 -8.29 2.23 9.46
CA HIS A 149 -8.36 3.61 8.97
C HIS A 149 -7.80 4.63 9.97
N GLY A 150 -8.02 4.41 11.27
CA GLY A 150 -7.44 5.23 12.33
C GLY A 150 -5.92 5.15 12.40
N LEU A 151 -5.33 4.02 12.02
CA LEU A 151 -3.87 3.87 11.91
C LEU A 151 -3.33 4.54 10.66
N LEU A 152 -4.02 4.34 9.51
CA LEU A 152 -3.59 4.89 8.23
C LEU A 152 -3.51 6.41 8.25
N SER A 153 -4.44 7.10 8.93
CA SER A 153 -4.42 8.56 9.03
C SER A 153 -3.20 9.12 9.77
N GLY A 154 -2.54 8.31 10.61
CA GLY A 154 -1.32 8.68 11.33
C GLY A 154 -0.03 8.19 10.67
N CYS A 155 -0.10 7.44 9.57
CA CYS A 155 1.07 6.85 8.92
C CYS A 155 1.68 7.78 7.88
N ASP A 156 2.99 8.03 7.97
CA ASP A 156 3.75 8.57 6.85
C ASP A 156 4.09 7.44 5.86
N LEU A 157 3.20 7.23 4.89
CA LEU A 157 3.37 6.19 3.86
C LEU A 157 4.50 6.51 2.86
N LEU A 158 4.94 7.76 2.78
CA LEU A 158 6.04 8.20 1.90
C LEU A 158 7.41 7.89 2.49
N ARG A 159 7.51 7.67 3.80
CA ARG A 159 8.72 7.20 4.45
C ARG A 159 9.04 5.76 4.04
N ASP A 160 10.31 5.46 3.85
CA ASP A 160 10.75 4.08 3.69
C ASP A 160 10.62 3.34 5.03
N PRO A 161 10.03 2.12 5.04
CA PRO A 161 10.00 1.34 6.26
C PRO A 161 11.44 0.99 6.68
N PRO A 162 11.76 1.01 7.99
CA PRO A 162 13.10 0.69 8.45
C PRO A 162 13.52 -0.70 7.93
N LYS A 163 14.77 -0.82 7.46
CA LYS A 163 15.30 -2.11 7.02
C LYS A 163 15.20 -3.08 8.19
N ARG A 164 14.64 -4.27 7.97
CA ARG A 164 14.73 -5.34 8.96
C ARG A 164 16.21 -5.71 9.05
N THR A 165 16.91 -5.25 10.08
CA THR A 165 18.06 -5.97 10.59
C THR A 165 17.52 -7.29 11.11
N ARG A 166 17.45 -8.31 10.25
CA ARG A 166 17.66 -9.65 10.77
C ARG A 166 19.07 -9.58 11.33
N ALA A 167 19.18 -9.49 12.66
CA ALA A 167 20.44 -9.82 13.31
C ALA A 167 20.78 -11.22 12.76
N LEU A 168 21.81 -11.29 11.92
CA LEU A 168 22.39 -12.59 11.62
C LEU A 168 22.89 -13.08 12.98
N PRO A 169 22.52 -14.31 13.40
CA PRO A 169 23.13 -14.89 14.58
C PRO A 169 24.65 -14.83 14.40
N ASP A 170 25.33 -14.08 15.29
CA ASP A 170 26.78 -13.79 15.19
C ASP A 170 27.65 -15.04 15.39
N SER A 171 27.05 -16.19 15.73
CA SER A 171 27.74 -17.47 15.84
C SER A 171 26.85 -18.65 15.44
N VAL A 172 27.49 -19.74 14.99
CA VAL A 172 26.83 -21.02 14.69
C VAL A 172 26.14 -21.61 15.93
N GLU A 173 26.65 -21.31 17.13
CA GLU A 173 26.04 -21.75 18.40
C GLU A 173 24.65 -21.12 18.60
N SER A 174 24.48 -19.85 18.22
CA SER A 174 23.16 -19.18 18.29
C SER A 174 22.15 -19.67 17.24
N LEU A 175 22.57 -20.44 16.23
CA LEU A 175 21.67 -21.18 15.32
C LEU A 175 21.17 -22.51 15.91
N LEU A 176 21.91 -23.09 16.86
CA LEU A 176 21.55 -24.35 17.52
C LEU A 176 20.54 -24.15 18.65
N ASP A 177 20.49 -22.95 19.23
CA ASP A 177 19.52 -22.57 20.27
C ASP A 177 18.19 -22.02 19.71
N LEU A 178 18.05 -21.91 18.39
CA LEU A 178 16.78 -21.53 17.79
C LEU A 178 15.81 -22.72 17.93
N PRO A 179 14.64 -22.57 18.59
CA PRO A 179 13.68 -23.66 18.67
C PRO A 179 13.23 -24.00 17.25
N LEU A 180 13.63 -25.18 16.76
CA LEU A 180 13.12 -25.74 15.53
C LEU A 180 11.62 -25.93 15.72
N GLY A 181 10.83 -24.97 15.25
CA GLY A 181 9.38 -25.02 15.19
C GLY A 181 8.92 -26.11 14.22
N LEU A 182 9.18 -27.37 14.56
CA LEU A 182 8.52 -28.54 14.00
C LEU A 182 7.27 -28.79 14.84
N SER A 183 6.28 -27.91 14.71
CA SER A 183 4.91 -28.26 15.07
C SER A 183 4.35 -29.15 13.95
N LEU A 184 4.59 -30.46 14.07
CA LEU A 184 3.74 -31.48 13.48
C LEU A 184 2.62 -31.78 14.48
N SER A 185 1.44 -31.23 14.21
CA SER A 185 0.15 -31.75 14.71
C SER A 185 -0.99 -31.29 13.82
#